data_AF-A0A9N8PQ10-F1
#
_entry.id   AF-A0A9N8PQ10-F1
#
_cell.length_a   1.000
_cell.length_b   1.000
_cell.length_c   1.000
_cell.angle_alpha   90.00
_cell.angle_beta   90.00
_cell.angle_gamma   90.00
#
_symmetry.space_group_name_H-M   'P 1'
#
loop_
_entity.id
_entity.type
_entity.pdbx_description
1 polymer ?
#
loop_
_entity_poly.entity_id
_entity_poly.type
_entity_poly.pdbx_seq_one_letter_code
_entity_poly.pdbx_strand_id
1 'polypeptide(L)'
;MANTNAGANFADKPRLTEQEKKNNHIASEQKRRQAIREGFDRLAEIVPGMSGQGRSEAVMLSATVTYMRAQLAKKDALRDMAAKLNVSDGDFEQMYREERARINQTYDRS
;
A
#
# COMPACT_ATOMS: atom_id res chain seq x y z
N MET A 1 46.90 -21.36 -23.71
CA MET A 1 46.79 -20.94 -22.30
C MET A 1 46.30 -19.51 -22.28
N ALA A 2 45.00 -19.30 -22.00
CA ALA A 2 44.44 -17.97 -21.78
C ALA A 2 43.75 -18.03 -20.41
N ASN A 3 44.40 -17.46 -19.41
CA ASN A 3 43.86 -17.32 -18.06
C ASN A 3 43.28 -15.91 -17.94
N THR A 4 42.00 -15.75 -18.23
CA THR A 4 41.25 -14.50 -18.04
C THR A 4 40.79 -14.44 -16.60
N ASN A 5 41.57 -13.73 -15.79
CA ASN A 5 41.32 -13.50 -14.38
C ASN A 5 40.07 -12.60 -14.20
N ALA A 6 38.90 -13.22 -14.07
CA ALA A 6 37.61 -12.58 -13.81
C ALA A 6 37.46 -12.26 -12.31
N GLY A 7 38.37 -11.44 -11.78
CA GLY A 7 38.41 -11.07 -10.37
C GLY A 7 38.73 -9.60 -10.20
N ALA A 8 37.86 -8.71 -10.67
CA ALA A 8 38.02 -7.28 -10.45
C ALA A 8 36.71 -6.67 -9.94
N ASN A 9 36.86 -5.92 -8.84
CA ASN A 9 36.02 -4.78 -8.44
C ASN A 9 34.84 -5.02 -7.48
N PHE A 10 35.02 -5.83 -6.44
CA PHE A 10 34.26 -5.65 -5.19
C PHE A 10 35.08 -5.05 -4.03
N ALA A 11 36.40 -4.86 -4.22
CA ALA A 11 37.31 -4.38 -3.18
C ALA A 11 37.47 -2.84 -3.11
N ASP A 12 36.97 -2.09 -4.11
CA ASP A 12 37.26 -0.65 -4.25
C ASP A 12 36.12 0.29 -3.83
N LYS A 13 35.13 -0.17 -3.08
CA LYS A 13 34.23 0.76 -2.38
C LYS A 13 34.85 1.12 -1.03
N PRO A 14 35.43 2.32 -0.86
CA PRO A 14 35.96 2.73 0.44
C PRO A 14 34.87 2.63 1.50
N ARG A 15 35.24 2.14 2.70
CA ARG A 15 34.32 2.09 3.83
C ARG A 15 33.91 3.53 4.17
N LEU A 16 32.61 3.76 4.27
CA LEU A 16 32.04 5.08 4.60
C LEU A 16 32.70 5.64 5.87
N THR A 17 33.13 6.90 5.81
CA THR A 17 33.56 7.66 6.97
C THR A 17 32.42 7.79 7.99
N GLU A 18 32.73 8.05 9.25
CA GLU A 18 31.71 8.27 10.29
C GLU A 18 30.77 9.44 9.94
N GLN A 19 31.31 10.48 9.30
CA GLN A 19 30.51 11.61 8.83
C GLN A 19 29.55 11.21 7.69
N GLU A 20 30.02 10.41 6.72
CA GLU A 20 29.17 9.90 5.64
C GLU A 20 28.09 8.96 6.16
N LYS A 21 28.41 8.08 7.12
CA LYS A 21 27.42 7.22 7.77
C LYS A 21 26.34 8.04 8.47
N LYS A 22 26.72 9.08 9.21
CA LYS A 22 25.78 9.98 9.89
C LYS A 22 24.87 10.69 8.89
N ASN A 23 25.43 11.21 7.79
CA ASN A 23 24.67 11.86 6.73
C ASN A 23 23.69 10.88 6.06
N ASN A 24 24.15 9.67 5.71
CA ASN A 24 23.32 8.63 5.11
C ASN A 24 22.20 8.16 6.03
N HIS A 25 22.45 8.05 7.34
CA HIS A 25 21.41 7.73 8.31
C HIS A 25 20.31 8.80 8.33
N ILE A 26 20.69 10.09 8.38
CA ILE A 26 19.73 11.19 8.40
C ILE A 26 18.89 11.18 7.12
N ALA A 27 19.53 11.05 5.96
CA ALA A 27 18.86 11.00 4.67
C ALA A 27 17.91 9.79 4.56
N SER A 28 18.35 8.61 5.00
CA SER A 28 17.52 7.39 4.99
C SER A 28 16.29 7.52 5.88
N GLU A 29 16.45 8.11 7.06
CA GLU A 29 15.34 8.31 8.00
C GLU A 29 14.38 9.40 7.51
N GLN A 30 14.87 10.48 6.89
CA GLN A 30 14.03 11.49 6.24
C GLN A 30 13.19 10.87 5.12
N LYS A 31 13.82 10.06 4.25
CA LYS A 31 13.12 9.33 3.18
C LYS A 31 12.08 8.38 3.75
N ARG A 32 12.41 7.62 4.80
CA ARG A 32 11.48 6.72 5.48
C ARG A 32 10.27 7.48 6.04
N ARG A 33 10.50 8.60 6.73
CA ARG A 33 9.41 9.44 7.29
C ARG A 33 8.55 10.05 6.20
N GLN A 34 9.16 10.48 5.10
CA GLN A 34 8.43 11.03 3.96
C GLN A 34 7.50 9.97 3.34
N ALA A 35 7.99 8.75 3.11
CA ALA A 35 7.17 7.64 2.62
C ALA A 35 6.00 7.28 3.55
N ILE A 36 6.21 7.36 4.87
CA ILE A 36 5.13 7.15 5.86
C ILE A 36 4.06 8.25 5.72
N ARG A 37 4.45 9.52 5.62
CA ARG A 37 3.51 10.64 5.47
C ARG A 37 2.69 10.51 4.20
N GLU A 38 3.32 10.19 3.08
CA GLU A 38 2.64 9.95 1.81
C GLU A 38 1.64 8.78 1.91
N GLY A 39 1.97 7.75 2.71
CA GLY A 39 1.03 6.69 3.04
C GLY A 39 -0.21 7.18 3.78
N PHE A 40 -0.04 8.05 4.78
CA PHE A 40 -1.15 8.64 5.51
C PHE A 40 -1.98 9.61 4.66
N ASP A 41 -1.34 10.39 3.80
CA ASP A 41 -2.04 11.29 2.87
C ASP A 41 -2.88 10.47 1.88
N ARG A 42 -2.38 9.33 1.37
CA ARG A 42 -3.21 8.41 0.55
C ARG A 42 -4.38 7.81 1.33
N LEU A 43 -4.18 7.44 2.59
CA LEU A 43 -5.27 6.95 3.44
C LEU A 43 -6.35 8.02 3.66
N ALA A 44 -5.95 9.28 3.83
CA ALA A 44 -6.86 10.42 4.00
C ALA A 44 -7.80 10.61 2.81
N GLU A 45 -7.33 10.34 1.59
CA GLU A 45 -8.15 10.43 0.38
C GLU A 45 -9.11 9.24 0.19
N ILE A 46 -8.76 8.06 0.71
CA ILE A 46 -9.60 6.85 0.57
C ILE A 46 -10.70 6.80 1.64
N VAL A 47 -10.39 7.25 2.86
CA VAL A 47 -11.31 7.14 3.99
C VAL A 47 -12.28 8.33 3.99
N PRO A 48 -13.61 8.09 3.88
CA PRO A 48 -14.59 9.18 3.81
C PRO A 48 -14.50 10.11 5.03
N GLY A 49 -14.50 11.42 4.77
CA GLY A 49 -14.46 12.45 5.81
C GLY A 49 -13.08 12.72 6.40
N MET A 50 -12.01 12.15 5.84
CA MET A 50 -10.65 12.26 6.38
C MET A 50 -9.67 13.04 5.49
N SER A 51 -10.12 13.60 4.37
CA SER A 51 -9.25 14.41 3.49
C SER A 51 -8.63 15.58 4.28
N GLY A 52 -7.32 15.79 4.09
CA GLY A 52 -6.54 16.76 4.85
C GLY A 52 -6.20 16.39 6.31
N GLN A 53 -6.68 15.25 6.83
CA GLN A 53 -6.40 14.78 8.21
C GLN A 53 -5.20 13.82 8.31
N GLY A 54 -4.38 13.68 7.26
CA GLY A 54 -3.21 12.78 7.20
C GLY A 54 -2.17 13.00 8.31
N ARG A 55 -2.28 14.08 9.10
CA ARG A 55 -1.38 14.42 10.21
C ARG A 55 -1.83 13.87 11.57
N SER A 56 -3.07 13.42 11.70
CA SER A 56 -3.60 12.85 12.94
C SER A 56 -3.52 11.33 12.91
N GLU A 57 -2.32 10.76 13.11
CA GLU A 57 -2.03 9.32 12.91
C GLU A 57 -3.03 8.38 13.61
N ALA A 58 -3.29 8.57 14.90
CA ALA A 58 -4.20 7.71 15.66
C ALA A 58 -5.66 7.79 15.16
N VAL A 59 -6.10 9.01 14.80
CA VAL A 59 -7.45 9.25 14.28
C VAL A 59 -7.60 8.64 12.89
N MET A 60 -6.61 8.83 12.03
CA MET A 60 -6.53 8.22 10.69
C MET A 60 -6.62 6.70 10.74
N LEU A 61 -5.79 6.05 11.57
CA LEU A 61 -5.78 4.59 11.68
C LEU A 61 -7.11 4.06 12.23
N SER A 62 -7.66 4.71 13.26
CA SER A 62 -8.96 4.32 13.84
C SER A 62 -10.10 4.44 12.83
N ALA A 63 -10.17 5.56 12.11
CA ALA A 63 -11.16 5.78 11.05
C ALA A 63 -11.00 4.77 9.90
N THR A 64 -9.76 4.46 9.52
CA THR A 64 -9.45 3.46 8.49
C THR A 64 -9.97 2.08 8.88
N VAL A 65 -9.73 1.63 10.11
CA VAL A 65 -10.23 0.34 10.62
C VAL A 65 -11.76 0.32 10.65
N THR A 66 -12.38 1.41 11.10
CA THR A 66 -13.83 1.56 11.12
C THR A 66 -14.41 1.45 9.71
N TYR A 67 -13.79 2.13 8.75
CA TYR A 67 -14.20 2.09 7.34
C TYR A 67 -14.04 0.68 6.75
N MET A 68 -12.92 0.00 7.00
CA MET A 68 -12.73 -1.39 6.53
C MET A 68 -13.82 -2.33 7.04
N ARG A 69 -14.17 -2.25 8.34
CA ARG A 69 -15.27 -3.04 8.91
C ARG A 69 -16.60 -2.74 8.23
N ALA A 70 -16.89 -1.47 7.95
CA ALA A 70 -18.11 -1.07 7.25
C ALA A 70 -18.15 -1.61 5.80
N GLN A 71 -17.01 -1.67 5.09
CA GLN A 71 -16.95 -2.25 3.74
C GLN A 71 -17.17 -3.77 3.75
N LEU A 72 -16.65 -4.49 4.74
CA LEU A 72 -16.92 -5.91 4.90
C LEU A 72 -18.40 -6.17 5.16
N ALA A 73 -19.02 -5.43 6.07
CA ALA A 73 -20.45 -5.54 6.34
C ALA A 73 -21.31 -5.22 5.12
N LYS A 74 -20.91 -4.23 4.30
CA LYS A 74 -21.57 -3.94 3.01
C LYS A 74 -21.46 -5.10 2.03
N LYS A 75 -20.29 -5.76 1.95
CA LYS A 75 -20.12 -6.95 1.11
C LYS A 75 -21.09 -8.06 1.53
N ASP A 76 -21.21 -8.31 2.84
CA ASP A 76 -22.12 -9.32 3.37
C ASP A 76 -23.59 -8.95 3.09
N ALA A 77 -23.97 -7.69 3.25
CA ALA A 77 -25.32 -7.24 2.89
C ALA A 77 -25.63 -7.40 1.39
N LEU A 78 -24.65 -7.14 0.52
CA LEU A 78 -24.80 -7.37 -0.93
C LEU A 78 -24.94 -8.86 -1.25
N ARG A 79 -24.21 -9.72 -0.54
CA ARG A 79 -24.31 -11.18 -0.64
C ARG A 79 -25.72 -11.65 -0.27
N ASP A 80 -26.27 -11.14 0.83
CA ASP A 80 -27.64 -11.45 1.27
C ASP A 80 -28.69 -10.99 0.26
N MET A 81 -28.48 -9.82 -0.36
CA MET A 81 -29.36 -9.33 -1.43
C MET A 81 -29.28 -10.20 -2.67
N ALA A 82 -28.08 -10.63 -3.07
CA ALA A 82 -27.88 -11.53 -4.19
C ALA A 82 -28.57 -12.88 -3.96
N ALA A 83 -28.46 -13.44 -2.75
CA ALA A 83 -29.14 -14.67 -2.37
C ALA A 83 -30.68 -14.54 -2.49
N LYS A 84 -31.26 -13.40 -2.10
CA LYS A 84 -32.70 -13.13 -2.28
C LYS A 84 -33.13 -13.08 -3.75
N LEU A 85 -32.19 -12.80 -4.65
CA LEU A 85 -32.39 -12.80 -6.10
C LEU A 85 -32.05 -14.16 -6.73
N ASN A 86 -31.87 -15.22 -5.93
CA ASN A 86 -31.47 -16.56 -6.34
C ASN A 86 -30.09 -16.64 -7.02
N VAL A 87 -29.21 -15.67 -6.74
CA VAL A 87 -27.80 -15.77 -7.14
C VAL A 87 -27.09 -16.70 -6.17
N SER A 88 -26.36 -17.69 -6.69
CA SER A 88 -25.60 -18.59 -5.84
C SER A 88 -24.42 -17.88 -5.19
N ASP A 89 -23.95 -18.43 -4.08
CA ASP A 89 -22.81 -17.88 -3.38
C ASP A 89 -21.53 -17.82 -4.22
N GLY A 90 -21.32 -18.88 -5.03
CA GLY A 90 -20.19 -18.96 -5.95
C GLY A 90 -20.26 -17.90 -7.04
N ASP A 91 -21.45 -17.70 -7.62
CA ASP A 91 -21.66 -16.69 -8.66
C ASP A 91 -21.47 -15.28 -8.11
N PHE A 92 -21.95 -15.00 -6.90
CA PHE A 92 -21.72 -13.72 -6.23
C PHE A 92 -20.23 -13.44 -6.03
N GLU A 93 -19.47 -14.41 -5.51
CA GLU A 93 -18.03 -14.24 -5.29
C GLU A 93 -17.26 -14.09 -6.60
N GLN A 94 -17.68 -14.75 -7.68
CA GLN A 94 -17.11 -14.55 -9.00
C GLN A 94 -17.37 -13.13 -9.53
N MET A 95 -18.64 -12.67 -9.52
CA MET A 95 -19.01 -11.32 -9.95
C MET A 95 -18.27 -10.25 -9.14
N TYR A 96 -18.18 -10.42 -7.83
CA TYR A 96 -17.49 -9.48 -6.94
C TYR A 96 -15.98 -9.41 -7.25
N ARG A 97 -15.35 -10.55 -7.55
CA ARG A 97 -13.93 -10.60 -7.95
C ARG A 97 -13.68 -9.92 -9.29
N GLU A 98 -14.53 -10.18 -10.29
CA GLU A 98 -14.44 -9.60 -11.62
C GLU A 98 -14.58 -8.08 -11.58
N GLU A 99 -15.58 -7.56 -10.86
CA GLU A 99 -15.77 -6.12 -10.73
C GLU A 99 -14.61 -5.46 -9.98
N ARG A 100 -14.10 -6.11 -8.91
CA ARG A 100 -12.90 -5.64 -8.20
C ARG A 100 -11.68 -5.58 -9.14
N ALA A 101 -11.49 -6.57 -10.00
CA ALA A 101 -10.39 -6.58 -10.97
C ALA A 101 -10.54 -5.46 -12.00
N ARG A 102 -11.77 -5.21 -12.49
CA ARG A 102 -12.08 -4.11 -13.41
C ARG A 102 -11.77 -2.74 -12.81
N ILE A 103 -12.18 -2.53 -11.56
CA ILE A 103 -11.91 -1.28 -10.83
C ILE A 103 -10.41 -1.09 -10.68
N ASN A 104 -9.68 -2.11 -10.22
CA ASN A 104 -8.22 -2.01 -10.06
C ASN A 104 -7.50 -1.69 -11.38
N GLN A 105 -7.92 -2.32 -12.49
CA GLN A 105 -7.36 -2.05 -13.82
C GLN A 105 -7.65 -0.63 -14.32
N THR A 106 -8.73 -0.01 -13.85
CA THR A 106 -9.09 1.38 -14.14
C THR A 106 -8.21 2.34 -13.34
N TYR A 107 -7.93 2.03 -12.06
CA TYR A 107 -7.05 2.82 -11.20
C TYR A 107 -5.58 2.77 -11.61
N ASP A 108 -5.07 1.64 -12.11
CA ASP A 108 -3.67 1.52 -12.58
C ASP A 108 -3.39 2.31 -13.87
N ARG A 109 -4.43 2.83 -14.56
CA ARG A 109 -4.31 3.60 -15.80
C ARG A 109 -4.36 5.12 -15.63
N SER A 110 -4.68 5.61 -14.43
CA SER A 110 -4.76 7.02 -14.07
C SER A 110 -3.64 7.42 -13.14
#